data_AF-A0A158KUS0-F1
#
_entry.id   AF-A0A158KUS0-F1
#
_cell.length_a   1.000
_cell.length_b   1.000
_cell.length_c   1.000
_cell.angle_alpha   90.00
_cell.angle_beta   90.00
_cell.angle_gamma   90.00
#
_symmetry.space_group_name_H-M   'P 1'
#
loop_
_entity.id
_entity.type
_entity.pdbx_description
1 polymer ?
#
loop_
_entity_poly.entity_id
_entity_poly.type
_entity_poly.pdbx_seq_one_letter_code
_entity_poly.pdbx_strand_id
1 'polypeptide(L)'
;MIAAAATLHLLPGTFAGETSPMAGVLEPLAHGYARQVLALALFGSASLALPPLAGSAAGAVASSIHWERGERRDRRIAGLLAAIMAAGMAIATALAASHVEPAKALYWSAVVNGMTVTPVLVLLVLLSSKRGAVGDLSAHWSLRALSWLAVIATACVVISHAVLRLA
;
A
#
# COMPACT_ATOMS: atom_id res chain seq x y z
N MET A 1 5.50 7.36 -13.43
CA MET A 1 4.89 8.61 -13.94
C MET A 1 5.51 9.05 -15.26
N ILE A 2 6.82 9.32 -15.34
CA ILE A 2 7.47 9.72 -16.61
C ILE A 2 7.26 8.68 -17.73
N ALA A 3 7.51 7.39 -17.45
CA ALA A 3 7.27 6.32 -18.42
C ALA A 3 5.80 6.26 -18.89
N ALA A 4 4.85 6.37 -17.95
CA ALA A 4 3.42 6.37 -18.28
C ALA A 4 3.02 7.61 -19.11
N ALA A 5 3.54 8.79 -18.78
CA ALA A 5 3.30 10.01 -19.56
C ALA A 5 3.86 9.89 -20.99
N ALA A 6 5.04 9.29 -21.14
CA ALA A 6 5.68 9.08 -22.44
C ALA A 6 4.96 8.02 -23.30
N THR A 7 4.40 6.96 -22.70
CA THR A 7 3.76 5.89 -23.47
C THR A 7 2.26 6.06 -23.66
N LEU A 8 1.52 6.52 -22.65
CA LEU A 8 0.06 6.69 -22.73
C LEU A 8 -0.35 7.87 -23.61
N HIS A 9 0.49 8.91 -23.70
CA HIS A 9 0.22 10.02 -24.61
C HIS A 9 0.23 9.60 -26.09
N LEU A 10 0.96 8.51 -26.40
CA LEU A 10 1.12 8.00 -27.76
C LEU A 10 0.05 6.95 -28.15
N LEU A 11 -0.72 6.42 -27.18
CA LEU A 11 -1.78 5.44 -27.42
C LEU A 11 -3.16 6.04 -27.10
N PRO A 12 -3.80 6.72 -28.07
CA PRO A 12 -5.16 7.21 -27.89
C PRO A 12 -6.14 6.02 -27.83
N GLY A 13 -6.67 5.74 -26.63
CA GLY A 13 -7.77 4.78 -26.43
C GLY A 13 -7.43 3.50 -25.65
N THR A 14 -6.18 3.23 -25.28
CA THR A 14 -5.89 2.13 -24.35
C THR A 14 -6.05 2.60 -22.92
N PHE A 15 -7.27 2.44 -22.38
CA PHE A 15 -7.48 2.55 -20.95
C PHE A 15 -6.80 1.39 -20.24
N ALA A 16 -5.97 1.71 -19.25
CA ALA A 16 -5.33 0.76 -18.35
C ALA A 16 -6.40 0.08 -17.49
N GLY A 17 -7.08 -0.92 -18.05
CA GLY A 17 -8.19 -1.59 -17.40
C GLY A 17 -8.91 -2.60 -18.28
N GLU A 18 -9.03 -2.37 -19.59
CA GLU A 18 -9.81 -3.25 -20.47
C GLU A 18 -8.90 -4.07 -21.39
N THR A 19 -8.71 -5.35 -21.03
CA THR A 19 -8.18 -6.46 -21.86
C THR A 19 -6.81 -6.31 -22.55
N SER A 20 -6.16 -5.14 -22.50
CA SER A 20 -4.86 -4.93 -23.12
C SER A 20 -3.72 -5.37 -22.18
N PRO A 21 -2.74 -6.16 -22.65
CA PRO A 21 -1.61 -6.55 -21.83
C PRO A 21 -0.82 -5.30 -21.42
N MET A 22 -0.70 -5.06 -20.11
CA MET A 22 0.01 -3.91 -19.52
C MET A 22 1.46 -3.77 -20.03
N ALA A 23 2.06 -4.88 -20.47
CA ALA A 23 3.36 -4.90 -21.14
C ALA A 23 3.34 -4.20 -22.52
N GLY A 24 2.26 -4.32 -23.30
CA GLY A 24 2.11 -3.68 -24.61
C GLY A 24 2.00 -2.15 -24.51
N VAL A 25 1.60 -1.62 -23.36
CA VAL A 25 1.65 -0.17 -23.09
C VAL A 25 3.09 0.33 -22.93
N LEU A 26 4.05 -0.56 -22.65
CA LEU A 26 5.47 -0.24 -22.53
C LEU A 26 6.26 -0.48 -23.82
N GLU A 27 5.64 -1.06 -24.85
CA GLU A 27 6.25 -1.33 -26.16
C GLU A 27 6.97 -0.10 -26.75
N PRO A 28 6.42 1.13 -26.76
CA PRO A 28 7.12 2.27 -27.36
C PRO A 28 8.38 2.71 -26.60
N LEU A 29 8.51 2.34 -25.31
CA LEU A 29 9.68 2.69 -24.49
C LEU A 29 10.71 1.56 -24.46
N ALA A 30 10.26 0.32 -24.28
CA ALA A 30 11.10 -0.85 -24.01
C ALA A 30 11.14 -1.85 -25.17
N HIS A 31 10.43 -1.58 -26.27
CA HIS A 31 10.36 -2.41 -27.48
C HIS A 31 10.11 -3.88 -27.09
N GLY A 32 10.74 -4.85 -27.77
CA GLY A 32 10.57 -6.29 -27.52
C GLY A 32 10.92 -6.77 -26.09
N TYR A 33 11.47 -5.92 -25.23
CA TYR A 33 11.78 -6.22 -23.83
C TYR A 33 10.70 -5.74 -22.83
N ALA A 34 9.64 -5.08 -23.30
CA ALA A 34 8.62 -4.47 -22.43
C ALA A 34 8.02 -5.46 -21.41
N ARG A 35 7.74 -6.70 -21.83
CA ARG A 35 7.25 -7.75 -20.93
C ARG A 35 8.26 -8.16 -19.86
N GLN A 36 9.53 -8.30 -20.23
CA GLN A 36 10.59 -8.73 -19.30
C GLN A 36 10.90 -7.65 -18.28
N VAL A 37 11.02 -6.39 -18.74
CA VAL A 37 11.26 -5.23 -17.86
C VAL A 37 10.09 -5.03 -16.90
N LEU A 38 8.85 -5.13 -17.39
CA LEU A 38 7.67 -5.03 -16.52
C LEU A 38 7.64 -6.16 -15.48
N ALA A 39 7.89 -7.40 -15.90
CA ALA A 39 7.93 -8.55 -15.00
C ALA A 39 9.01 -8.39 -13.92
N LEU A 40 10.22 -7.95 -14.31
CA LEU A 40 11.32 -7.70 -13.38
C LEU A 40 11.00 -6.57 -12.41
N ALA A 41 10.38 -5.48 -12.89
CA ALA A 41 9.99 -4.36 -12.05
C ALA A 41 8.91 -4.76 -11.03
N LEU A 42 7.88 -5.51 -11.45
CA LEU A 42 6.83 -5.99 -10.57
C LEU A 42 7.38 -6.97 -9.52
N PHE A 43 8.22 -7.91 -9.96
CA PHE A 43 8.86 -8.88 -9.05
C PHE A 43 9.80 -8.19 -8.05
N GLY A 44 10.64 -7.27 -8.52
CA GLY A 44 11.54 -6.49 -7.67
C GLY A 44 10.78 -5.65 -6.63
N SER A 45 9.71 -4.96 -7.06
CA SER A 45 8.87 -4.17 -6.15
C SER A 45 8.18 -5.06 -5.10
N ALA A 46 7.65 -6.22 -5.51
CA ALA A 46 7.03 -7.16 -4.58
C ALA A 46 8.03 -7.72 -3.57
N SER A 47 9.20 -8.17 -4.04
CA SER A 47 10.25 -8.73 -3.18
C SER A 47 10.75 -7.74 -2.12
N LEU A 48 10.85 -6.45 -2.47
CA LEU A 48 11.22 -5.39 -1.51
C LEU A 48 10.08 -5.06 -0.52
N ALA A 49 8.83 -5.13 -0.95
CA ALA A 49 7.68 -4.75 -0.12
C ALA A 49 7.24 -5.86 0.86
N LEU A 50 7.37 -7.13 0.49
CA LEU A 50 6.84 -8.25 1.28
C LEU A 50 7.42 -8.36 2.70
N PRO A 51 8.76 -8.33 2.91
CA PRO A 51 9.33 -8.48 4.25
C PRO A 51 8.91 -7.40 5.27
N PRO A 52 9.00 -6.09 4.96
CA PRO A 52 8.60 -5.06 5.93
C PRO A 52 7.09 -5.07 6.20
N LEU A 53 6.24 -5.37 5.22
CA LEU A 53 4.79 -5.48 5.42
C LEU A 53 4.44 -6.64 6.34
N ALA A 54 5.00 -7.82 6.10
CA ALA A 54 4.79 -9.00 6.95
C ALA A 54 5.32 -8.77 8.37
N GLY A 55 6.50 -8.16 8.50
CA GLY A 55 7.10 -7.81 9.79
C GLY A 55 6.25 -6.82 10.58
N SER A 56 5.75 -5.76 9.94
CA SER A 56 4.89 -4.76 10.57
C SER A 56 3.56 -5.35 11.04
N ALA A 57 2.91 -6.16 10.18
CA ALA A 57 1.67 -6.84 10.54
C ALA A 57 1.87 -7.85 11.70
N ALA A 58 2.94 -8.64 11.64
CA ALA A 58 3.27 -9.57 12.72
C ALA A 58 3.55 -8.84 14.04
N GLY A 59 4.26 -7.71 13.98
CA GLY A 59 4.51 -6.86 15.14
C GLY A 59 3.25 -6.20 15.71
N ALA A 60 2.33 -5.74 14.86
CA ALA A 60 1.06 -5.18 15.29
C ALA A 60 0.18 -6.21 16.01
N VAL A 61 0.08 -7.42 15.45
CA VAL A 61 -0.66 -8.51 16.10
C VAL A 61 0.02 -8.93 17.40
N ALA A 62 1.34 -9.06 17.41
CA ALA A 62 2.09 -9.46 18.61
C ALA A 62 2.06 -8.43 19.73
N SER A 63 1.93 -7.14 19.41
CA SER A 63 1.76 -6.07 20.41
C SER A 63 0.33 -5.96 20.93
N SER A 64 -0.68 -6.37 20.15
CA SER A 64 -2.07 -6.43 20.60
C SER A 64 -2.31 -7.55 21.63
N ILE A 65 -1.53 -8.64 21.56
CA ILE A 65 -1.64 -9.77 22.48
C ILE A 65 -0.63 -9.59 23.61
N HIS A 66 -1.10 -9.54 24.87
CA HIS A 66 -0.25 -9.34 26.06
C HIS A 66 0.57 -10.61 26.38
N TRP A 67 1.57 -10.94 25.56
CA TRP A 67 2.50 -12.04 25.84
C TRP A 67 3.60 -11.61 26.81
N GLU A 68 3.83 -12.43 27.84
CA GLU A 68 4.97 -12.29 28.73
C GLU A 68 6.29 -12.36 27.94
N ARG A 69 7.22 -11.46 28.26
CA ARG A 69 8.49 -11.30 27.52
C ARG A 69 9.36 -12.55 27.70
N GLY A 70 9.86 -13.13 26.61
CA GLY A 70 10.79 -14.27 26.64
C GLY A 70 10.99 -14.93 25.26
N GLU A 71 11.86 -15.92 25.15
CA GLU A 71 12.21 -16.62 23.90
C GLU A 71 11.00 -17.31 23.22
N ARG A 72 9.96 -17.65 24.00
CA ARG A 72 8.67 -18.13 23.49
C ARG A 72 7.93 -17.08 22.66
N ARG A 73 8.14 -15.78 22.93
CA ARG A 73 7.59 -14.67 22.15
C ARG A 73 8.20 -14.63 20.76
N ASP A 74 9.51 -14.78 20.66
CA ASP A 74 10.22 -14.70 19.37
C ASP A 74 9.84 -15.87 18.45
N ARG A 75 9.69 -17.08 19.00
CA ARG A 75 9.13 -18.23 18.25
C ARG A 75 7.70 -17.99 17.79
N ARG A 76 6.86 -17.37 18.61
CA ARG A 76 5.48 -17.02 18.23
C ARG A 76 5.42 -15.94 17.16
N ILE A 77 6.25 -14.89 17.25
CA ILE A 77 6.35 -13.84 16.23
C ILE A 77 6.82 -14.44 14.91
N ALA A 78 7.83 -15.32 14.92
CA ALA A 78 8.27 -16.03 13.72
C ALA A 78 7.14 -16.90 13.13
N GLY A 79 6.39 -17.62 13.96
CA GLY A 79 5.22 -18.37 13.53
C GLY A 79 4.11 -17.47 12.96
N LEU A 80 3.92 -16.29 13.52
CA LEU A 80 2.90 -15.33 13.09
C LEU A 80 3.27 -14.67 11.76
N LEU A 81 4.56 -14.35 11.57
CA LEU A 81 5.10 -13.92 10.29
C LEU A 81 4.92 -15.00 9.21
N ALA A 82 5.27 -16.25 9.52
CA ALA A 82 5.06 -17.37 8.61
C ALA A 82 3.57 -17.57 8.29
N ALA A 83 2.68 -17.44 9.28
CA ALA A 83 1.23 -17.55 9.09
C ALA A 83 0.67 -16.43 8.20
N ILE A 84 1.09 -15.17 8.41
CA ILE A 84 0.67 -14.04 7.57
C ILE A 84 1.16 -14.23 6.14
N MET A 85 2.41 -14.65 5.94
CA MET A 85 2.96 -14.93 4.61
C MET A 85 2.22 -16.09 3.92
N ALA A 86 1.95 -17.18 4.64
CA ALA A 86 1.21 -18.32 4.11
C ALA A 86 -0.23 -17.95 3.75
N ALA A 87 -0.92 -17.18 4.60
CA ALA A 87 -2.26 -16.68 4.33
C ALA A 87 -2.28 -15.74 3.12
N GLY A 88 -1.31 -14.81 3.03
CA GLY A 88 -1.16 -13.92 1.88
C GLY A 88 -0.94 -14.69 0.58
N MET A 89 -0.09 -15.72 0.61
CA MET A 89 0.13 -16.60 -0.54
C MET A 89 -1.14 -17.36 -0.93
N ALA A 90 -1.89 -17.88 0.04
CA ALA A 90 -3.17 -18.57 -0.21
C ALA A 90 -4.23 -17.64 -0.83
N ILE A 91 -4.30 -16.38 -0.38
CA ILE A 91 -5.19 -15.37 -0.96
C ILE A 91 -4.73 -15.02 -2.38
N ALA A 92 -3.43 -14.84 -2.60
CA ALA A 92 -2.88 -14.54 -3.92
C ALA A 92 -3.16 -15.68 -4.92
N THR A 93 -3.00 -16.94 -4.52
CA THR A 93 -3.33 -18.09 -5.39
C THR A 93 -4.83 -18.22 -5.64
N ALA A 94 -5.68 -17.97 -4.63
CA ALA A 94 -7.13 -17.95 -4.79
C ALA A 94 -7.60 -16.83 -5.74
N LEU A 95 -6.98 -15.65 -5.65
CA LEU A 95 -7.22 -14.53 -6.56
C LEU A 95 -6.70 -14.81 -7.96
N ALA A 96 -5.59 -15.53 -8.12
CA ALA A 96 -5.10 -15.96 -9.42
C ALA A 96 -6.01 -17.02 -10.08
N ALA A 97 -6.67 -17.85 -9.26
CA ALA A 97 -7.64 -18.84 -9.73
C ALA A 97 -9.02 -18.23 -10.04
N SER A 98 -9.40 -17.16 -9.35
CA SER A 98 -10.56 -16.35 -9.73
C SER A 98 -10.17 -15.51 -10.95
N HIS A 99 -10.95 -15.53 -12.04
CA HIS A 99 -10.71 -14.72 -13.26
C HIS A 99 -10.83 -13.19 -13.05
N VAL A 100 -10.50 -12.68 -11.87
CA VAL A 100 -10.51 -11.25 -11.53
C VAL A 100 -9.31 -10.59 -12.19
N GLU A 101 -9.55 -9.49 -12.92
CA GLU A 101 -8.49 -8.69 -13.51
C GLU A 101 -7.56 -8.13 -12.41
N PRO A 102 -6.25 -8.48 -12.42
CA PRO A 102 -5.29 -8.05 -11.39
C PRO A 102 -5.19 -6.53 -11.27
N ALA A 103 -5.32 -5.80 -12.38
CA ALA A 103 -5.29 -4.34 -12.40
C ALA A 103 -6.43 -3.75 -11.56
N LYS A 104 -7.64 -4.33 -11.66
CA LYS A 104 -8.81 -3.93 -10.89
C LYS A 104 -8.63 -4.26 -9.41
N ALA A 105 -8.08 -5.43 -9.09
CA ALA A 105 -7.76 -5.81 -7.72
C ALA A 105 -6.74 -4.85 -7.08
N LEU A 106 -5.67 -4.49 -7.79
CA LEU A 106 -4.67 -3.51 -7.35
C LEU A 106 -5.28 -2.12 -7.15
N TYR A 107 -6.17 -1.68 -8.04
CA TYR A 107 -6.88 -0.42 -7.89
C TYR A 107 -7.72 -0.39 -6.61
N TRP A 108 -8.54 -1.42 -6.38
CA TRP A 108 -9.33 -1.52 -5.16
C TRP A 108 -8.47 -1.61 -3.89
N SER A 109 -7.36 -2.35 -3.94
CA SER A 109 -6.40 -2.40 -2.84
C SER A 109 -5.81 -1.02 -2.52
N ALA A 110 -5.50 -0.22 -3.55
CA ALA A 110 -4.99 1.14 -3.36
C ALA A 110 -6.05 2.07 -2.76
N VAL A 111 -7.32 1.97 -3.19
CA VAL A 111 -8.43 2.75 -2.64
C VAL A 111 -8.63 2.44 -1.15
N VAL A 112 -8.71 1.16 -0.79
CA VAL A 112 -8.88 0.73 0.61
C VAL A 112 -7.69 1.16 1.48
N ASN A 113 -6.47 1.04 0.96
CA ASN A 113 -5.27 1.52 1.65
C ASN A 113 -5.33 3.05 1.87
N GLY A 114 -5.71 3.83 0.85
CA GLY A 114 -5.87 5.28 0.96
C GLY A 114 -6.92 5.69 2.02
N MET A 115 -8.03 4.97 2.10
CA MET A 115 -9.04 5.17 3.15
C MET A 115 -8.50 4.88 4.54
N THR A 116 -7.68 3.85 4.70
CA THR A 116 -7.09 3.43 5.99
C THR A 116 -5.99 4.36 6.47
N VAL A 117 -5.23 4.98 5.56
CA VAL A 117 -4.17 5.93 5.89
C VAL A 117 -4.71 7.16 6.62
N THR A 118 -5.92 7.61 6.28
CA THR A 118 -6.53 8.83 6.87
C THR A 118 -6.64 8.76 8.40
N PRO A 119 -7.33 7.77 9.01
CA PRO A 119 -7.42 7.66 10.47
C PRO A 119 -6.06 7.41 11.14
N VAL A 120 -5.17 6.66 10.50
CA VAL A 120 -3.82 6.42 11.03
C VAL A 120 -3.02 7.73 11.10
N LEU A 121 -3.11 8.57 10.06
CA LEU A 121 -2.45 9.87 10.01
C LEU A 121 -3.00 10.81 11.08
N VAL A 122 -4.32 10.85 11.27
CA VAL A 122 -4.98 11.62 12.35
C VAL A 122 -4.43 11.21 13.71
N LEU A 123 -4.37 9.89 13.98
CA LEU A 123 -3.87 9.36 15.24
C LEU A 123 -2.39 9.72 15.45
N LEU A 124 -1.57 9.60 14.41
CA LEU A 124 -0.15 9.98 14.45
C LEU A 124 0.04 11.47 14.74
N VAL A 125 -0.76 12.35 14.13
CA VAL A 125 -0.70 13.79 14.38
C VAL A 125 -1.14 14.14 15.80
N LEU A 126 -2.20 13.49 16.30
CA LEU A 126 -2.64 13.63 17.70
C LEU A 126 -1.56 13.18 18.68
N LEU A 127 -0.96 12.01 18.43
CA LEU A 127 0.08 11.44 19.28
C LEU A 127 1.35 12.30 19.26
N SER A 128 1.76 12.76 18.07
CA SER A 128 2.91 13.66 17.89
C SER A 128 2.71 15.01 18.58
N SER A 129 1.47 15.49 18.67
CA SER A 129 1.12 16.72 19.39
C SER A 129 1.18 16.58 20.92
N LYS A 130 1.19 15.35 21.47
CA LYS A 130 1.17 15.14 22.91
C LYS A 130 2.61 15.16 23.43
N ARG A 131 2.98 16.24 24.13
CA ARG A 131 4.31 16.39 24.77
C ARG A 131 4.69 15.19 25.66
N GLY A 132 3.70 14.57 26.32
CA GLY A 132 3.92 13.36 27.12
C GLY A 132 4.25 12.08 26.34
N ALA A 133 4.07 12.04 25.01
CA ALA A 133 4.40 10.89 24.17
C ALA A 133 5.69 11.10 23.34
N VAL A 134 6.04 12.36 23.03
CA VAL A 134 7.20 12.71 22.17
C VAL A 134 8.40 13.27 22.96
N GLY A 135 8.19 13.76 24.19
CA GLY A 135 9.26 14.38 24.97
C GLY A 135 9.74 15.70 24.36
N ASP A 136 11.07 15.91 24.31
CA ASP A 136 11.71 17.17 23.92
C ASP A 136 11.85 17.37 22.40
N LEU A 137 11.57 16.33 21.61
CA LEU A 137 11.56 16.36 20.13
C LEU A 137 10.23 16.87 19.58
N SER A 138 9.66 17.91 20.21
CA SER A 138 8.39 18.50 19.80
C SER A 138 8.49 18.97 18.35
N ALA A 139 7.61 18.46 17.48
CA ALA A 139 7.52 18.92 16.11
C ALA A 139 7.38 20.45 16.06
N HIS A 140 8.24 21.10 15.28
CA HIS A 140 8.18 22.53 15.05
C HIS A 140 6.79 22.89 14.49
N TRP A 141 6.25 24.07 14.84
CA TRP A 141 4.88 24.45 14.50
C TRP A 141 4.56 24.35 13.00
N SER A 142 5.57 24.57 12.16
CA SER A 142 5.51 24.43 10.70
C SER A 142 5.26 22.99 10.24
N LEU A 143 5.97 22.02 10.83
CA LEU A 143 5.79 20.60 10.53
C LEU A 143 4.39 20.13 10.98
N ARG A 144 3.93 20.63 12.12
CA ARG A 144 2.58 20.35 12.61
C ARG A 144 1.50 20.91 11.70
N ALA A 145 1.66 22.14 11.21
CA ALA A 145 0.74 22.74 10.24
C ALA A 145 0.69 21.94 8.93
N LEU A 146 1.85 21.51 8.42
CA LEU A 146 1.94 20.70 7.20
C LEU A 146 1.28 19.32 7.37
N SER A 147 1.47 18.67 8.51
CA SER A 147 0.81 17.39 8.81
C SER A 147 -0.71 17.52 8.91
N TRP A 148 -1.21 18.61 9.51
CA TRP A 148 -2.66 18.90 9.52
C TRP A 148 -3.20 19.18 8.12
N LEU A 149 -2.44 19.89 7.27
CA LEU A 149 -2.82 20.10 5.88
C LEU A 149 -2.93 18.76 5.12
N ALA A 150 -1.98 17.85 5.32
CA ALA A 150 -2.03 16.51 4.75
C ALA A 150 -3.25 15.69 5.23
N VAL A 151 -3.59 15.77 6.52
CA VAL A 151 -4.81 15.16 7.09
C VAL A 151 -6.07 15.74 6.44
N ILE A 152 -6.17 17.06 6.32
CA ILE A 152 -7.35 17.71 5.71
C ILE A 152 -7.47 17.32 4.23
N ALA A 153 -6.37 17.32 3.49
CA ALA A 153 -6.35 16.95 2.08
C ALA A 153 -6.81 15.49 1.87
N THR A 154 -6.26 14.55 2.65
CA THR A 154 -6.64 13.13 2.57
C THR A 154 -8.08 12.88 3.03
N ALA A 155 -8.52 13.55 4.10
CA ALA A 155 -9.91 13.48 4.56
C ALA A 155 -10.90 14.01 3.53
N CYS A 156 -10.60 15.14 2.87
CA CYS A 156 -11.45 15.71 1.82
C CYS A 156 -11.62 14.73 0.64
N VAL A 157 -10.55 14.05 0.24
CA VAL A 157 -10.59 13.04 -0.83
C VAL A 157 -11.45 11.84 -0.42
N VAL A 158 -11.29 11.32 0.80
CA VAL A 158 -12.10 10.19 1.30
C VAL A 158 -13.57 10.57 1.40
N ILE A 159 -13.89 11.76 1.92
CA ILE A 159 -15.27 12.28 2.01
C ILE A 159 -15.86 12.43 0.60
N SER A 160 -15.12 13.01 -0.34
CA SER A 160 -15.57 13.19 -1.72
C SER A 160 -15.87 11.84 -2.40
N HIS A 161 -15.00 10.85 -2.23
CA HIS A 161 -15.23 9.51 -2.77
C HIS A 161 -16.43 8.81 -2.08
N ALA A 162 -16.63 9.02 -0.78
CA ALA A 162 -17.80 8.48 -0.07
C ALA A 162 -19.12 9.13 -0.53
N VAL A 163 -19.12 10.44 -0.74
CA VAL A 163 -20.29 11.20 -1.23
C VAL A 163 -20.65 10.78 -2.66
N LEU A 164 -19.67 10.65 -3.55
CA LEU A 164 -19.88 10.21 -4.94
C LEU A 164 -20.35 8.75 -5.08
N ARG A 165 -20.16 7.92 -4.04
CA ARG A 165 -20.67 6.54 -4.01
C ARG A 165 -22.09 6.43 -3.44
N LEU A 166 -22.56 7.46 -2.73
CA LEU A 166 -23.88 7.51 -2.08
C LEU A 166 -24.92 8.33 -2.86
N ALA A 167 -24.48 9.10 -3.88
CA ALA A 167 -25.32 9.82 -4.84
C ALA A 167 -25.54 8.99 -6.11
#